data_AF-A0A150ALR8-F1
#
_entry.id   AF-A0A150ALR8-F1
#
_cell.length_a   1.000
_cell.length_b   1.000
_cell.length_c   1.000
_cell.angle_alpha   90.00
_cell.angle_beta   90.00
_cell.angle_gamma   90.00
#
_symmetry.space_group_name_H-M   'P 1'
#
loop_
_entity.id
_entity.type
_entity.pdbx_description
1 polymer ?
#
loop_
_entity_poly.entity_id
_entity_poly.type
_entity_poly.pdbx_seq_one_letter_code
_entity_poly.pdbx_strand_id
1 'polypeptide(L)' 'MIRKMIYITNAVEGFHRQIRKVTKNKSVFPNDMSVLKLIYLALNNISKKWTMPVNNWAMTAQQLRIKS' A
#
# COMPACT_ATOMS: atom_id res chain seq x y z
N MET A 1 1.57 -10.17 18.55
CA MET A 1 2.33 -9.99 17.29
C MET A 1 1.41 -9.87 16.07
N ILE A 2 0.39 -10.73 15.89
CA ILE A 2 -0.62 -10.62 14.81
C ILE A 2 -1.27 -9.23 14.72
N ARG A 3 -1.76 -8.65 15.82
CA ARG A 3 -2.29 -7.26 15.83
C ARG A 3 -1.27 -6.23 15.35
N LYS A 4 -0.01 -6.39 15.74
CA LYS A 4 1.10 -5.50 15.35
C LYS A 4 1.42 -5.64 13.86
N MET A 5 1.31 -6.87 13.33
CA MET A 5 1.38 -7.11 11.90
C MET A 5 0.20 -6.44 11.19
N ILE A 6 -1.04 -6.59 11.65
CA ILE A 6 -2.23 -5.91 11.08
C ILE A 6 -2.03 -4.38 10.97
N TYR A 7 -1.45 -3.74 11.99
CA TYR A 7 -1.13 -2.31 11.94
C TYR A 7 0.07 -1.97 11.01
N ILE A 8 0.97 -2.90 10.75
CA ILE A 8 2.03 -2.79 9.72
C ILE A 8 1.47 -3.08 8.31
N THR A 9 0.51 -4.00 8.19
CA THR A 9 -0.34 -4.24 7.01
C THR A 9 -1.44 -3.19 6.87
N ASN A 10 -1.28 -2.03 7.50
CA ASN A 10 -2.02 -0.83 7.13
C ASN A 10 -1.55 -0.25 5.78
N ALA A 11 -1.10 -1.13 4.89
CA ALA A 11 -0.72 -0.92 3.52
C ALA A 11 -1.82 -0.21 2.74
N VAL A 12 -3.09 -0.50 3.06
CA VAL A 12 -4.27 0.16 2.48
C VAL A 12 -4.36 1.62 2.91
N GLU A 13 -4.12 1.96 4.18
CA GLU A 13 -4.14 3.35 4.63
C GLU A 13 -2.90 4.12 4.16
N GLY A 14 -1.75 3.46 4.09
CA GLY A 14 -0.55 3.98 3.41
C GLY A 14 -0.79 4.25 1.93
N PHE A 15 -1.50 3.35 1.24
CA PHE A 15 -1.95 3.52 -0.14
C PHE A 15 -2.89 4.72 -0.28
N HIS A 16 -3.95 4.80 0.54
CA HIS A 16 -4.88 5.93 0.55
C HIS A 16 -4.19 7.26 0.84
N ARG A 17 -3.21 7.29 1.74
CA ARG A 17 -2.41 8.49 2.03
C ARG A 17 -1.61 8.94 0.82
N GLN A 18 -1.00 8.01 0.08
CA GLN A 18 -0.27 8.35 -1.14
C GLN A 18 -1.22 8.86 -2.23
N ILE A 19 -2.37 8.20 -2.43
CA ILE A 19 -3.38 8.66 -3.39
C ILE A 19 -3.86 10.07 -3.05
N ARG A 20 -4.22 10.35 -1.78
CA ARG A 20 -4.60 11.71 -1.35
C ARG A 20 -3.51 12.75 -1.60
N LYS A 21 -2.24 12.38 -1.46
CA LYS A 21 -1.11 13.27 -1.75
C LYS A 21 -1.01 13.62 -3.23
N VAL A 22 -1.13 12.64 -4.14
CA VAL A 22 -1.06 12.91 -5.59
C VAL A 22 -2.31 13.60 -6.13
N THR A 23 -3.50 13.34 -5.58
CA THR A 23 -4.74 14.00 -6.00
C THR A 23 -4.86 15.43 -5.45
N LYS A 24 -4.35 15.71 -4.23
CA LYS A 24 -4.37 17.08 -3.67
C LYS A 24 -3.63 18.10 -4.56
N ASN A 25 -2.56 17.69 -5.24
CA ASN A 25 -1.81 18.57 -6.13
C ASN A 25 -2.42 18.72 -7.54
N LYS A 26 -3.42 17.91 -7.88
CA LYS A 26 -4.11 17.95 -9.18
C LYS A 26 -5.61 17.81 -8.93
N SER A 27 -6.26 18.88 -8.47
CA SER A 27 -7.71 18.88 -8.21
C SER A 27 -8.56 18.96 -9.48
N VAL A 28 -7.98 19.41 -10.60
CA VAL A 28 -8.65 19.51 -11.89
C VAL A 28 -7.98 18.55 -12.87
N PHE A 29 -8.75 17.57 -13.33
CA PHE A 29 -8.32 16.63 -14.37
C PHE A 29 -9.03 16.98 -15.68
N PRO A 30 -8.30 17.11 -16.80
CA PRO A 30 -8.88 17.49 -18.09
C PRO A 30 -9.68 16.36 -18.75
N ASN A 31 -9.45 15.09 -18.38
CA ASN A 31 -10.21 13.92 -18.86
C ASN A 31 -10.05 12.71 -17.91
N ASP A 32 -10.93 11.72 -18.02
CA ASP A 32 -10.88 10.50 -17.19
C ASP A 32 -9.61 9.66 -17.41
N MET A 33 -9.05 9.69 -18.63
CA MET A 33 -7.78 9.01 -18.94
C MET A 33 -6.60 9.57 -18.15
N SER A 34 -6.58 10.87 -17.86
CA SER A 34 -5.53 11.53 -17.09
C SER A 34 -5.60 11.12 -15.61
N VAL A 35 -6.81 10.87 -15.09
CA VAL A 35 -7.04 10.29 -13.76
C VAL A 35 -6.50 8.86 -13.71
N LEU A 36 -6.87 8.02 -14.69
CA LEU A 36 -6.38 6.63 -14.79
C LEU A 36 -4.86 6.56 -14.86
N LYS A 37 -4.24 7.42 -15.68
CA LYS A 37 -2.78 7.48 -15.82
C LYS A 37 -2.10 7.90 -14.51
N LEU A 38 -2.69 8.83 -13.76
CA LEU A 38 -2.20 9.25 -12.45
C LEU A 38 -2.25 8.10 -11.43
N ILE A 39 -3.37 7.37 -11.38
CA ILE A 39 -3.53 6.20 -10.50
C ILE A 39 -2.51 5.12 -10.87
N TYR A 40 -2.34 4.85 -12.17
CA TYR A 40 -1.35 3.90 -12.66
C TYR A 40 0.08 4.26 -12.23
N LEU A 41 0.47 5.53 -12.38
CA LEU A 41 1.79 6.00 -11.94
C LEU A 41 1.97 5.92 -10.42
N ALA A 42 0.92 6.22 -9.65
CA ALA A 42 0.93 6.09 -8.20
C ALA A 42 1.11 4.61 -7.78
N LEU A 43 0.37 3.69 -8.40
CA LEU A 43 0.50 2.25 -8.18
C LEU A 43 1.91 1.76 -8.51
N ASN A 44 2.47 2.20 -9.63
CA ASN A 44 3.82 1.80 -10.06
C ASN A 44 4.89 2.29 -9.06
N ASN A 45 4.76 3.50 -8.53
CA ASN A 45 5.64 4.02 -7.48
C ASN A 45 5.48 3.30 -6.14
N ILE A 46 4.27 2.86 -5.80
CA ILE A 46 4.00 2.08 -4.59
C ILE A 46 4.59 0.68 -4.72
N SER A 47 4.37 0.03 -5.86
CA SER A 47 4.93 -1.29 -6.21
C SER A 47 6.45 -1.31 -6.06
N LYS A 48 7.14 -0.28 -6.56
CA LYS A 48 8.60 -0.14 -6.40
C LYS A 48 9.08 -0.08 -4.94
N LYS A 49 8.24 0.42 -4.02
CA LYS A 49 8.54 0.47 -2.58
C LYS A 49 8.14 -0.81 -1.83
N TRP A 50 7.21 -1.59 -2.39
CA TRP A 50 6.70 -2.84 -1.83
C TRP A 50 7.56 -4.06 -2.17
N THR A 51 8.81 -3.85 -2.54
CA THR A 51 9.84 -4.89 -2.69
C THR A 51 10.55 -5.21 -1.38
N MET A 52 10.31 -4.45 -0.31
CA MET A 52 10.93 -4.72 0.99
C MET A 52 10.37 -6.01 1.61
N PRO A 53 11.23 -6.97 2.00
CA PRO A 53 10.78 -8.18 2.66
C PRO A 53 10.07 -7.84 3.98
N VAL A 54 8.95 -8.51 4.24
CA VAL A 54 8.19 -8.32 5.48
C VAL A 54 9.05 -8.77 6.65
N ASN A 55 9.49 -7.82 7.48
CA ASN A 55 10.30 -8.09 8.66
C ASN A 55 9.56 -9.08 9.59
N ASN A 56 10.28 -10.10 10.09
CA ASN A 56 9.72 -11.17 10.92
C ASN A 56 8.61 -12.03 10.26
N TRP A 57 8.60 -12.15 8.93
CA TRP A 57 7.66 -13.04 8.23
C TRP A 57 7.71 -14.49 8.75
N ALA A 58 8.89 -15.07 8.93
CA ALA A 58 9.07 -16.44 9.42
C ALA A 58 8.39 -16.69 10.78
N MET A 59 8.58 -15.78 11.74
CA MET A 59 7.98 -15.88 13.07
C MET A 59 6.46 -15.76 13.03
N THR A 60 5.95 -14.96 12.09
CA THR A 60 4.50 -14.75 11.97
C THR A 60 3.82 -15.88 11.21
N ALA A 61 4.46 -16.41 10.16
CA ALA A 61 4.02 -17.63 9.49
C ALA A 61 3.95 -18.82 10.47
N GLN A 62 4.92 -18.93 11.38
CA GLN A 62 4.90 -19.93 12.44
C GLN A 62 3.72 -19.72 13.41
N GLN A 63 3.44 -18.47 13.83
CA GLN A 63 2.29 -18.16 14.68
C GLN A 63 0.93 -18.40 14.01
N LEU A 64 0.84 -18.23 12.68
CA LEU A 64 -0.37 -18.55 11.91
C LEU A 64 -0.59 -20.07 11.82
N ARG A 65 0.48 -20.83 11.56
CA ARG A 65 0.43 -22.30 11.45
C ARG A 65 0.07 -22.99 12.78
N ILE A 66 0.44 -22.40 13.92
CA ILE A 66 0.14 -22.97 15.24
C ILE A 66 -1.33 -22.78 15.63
N LYS A 67 -2.05 -21.85 14.97
CA LYS A 67 -3.43 -21.49 15.30
C LYS A 67 -4.49 -22.00 14.32
N SER A 68 -4.11 -22.83 13.33
CA SER A 68 -5.01 -23.60 12.46
C SER A 68 -5.17 -25.01 12.98
#